data_AF-A0A4Q0Z3G3-F1
#
_entry.id   AF-A0A4Q0Z3G3-F1
#
_cell.length_a   1.000
_cell.length_b   1.000
_cell.length_c   1.000
_cell.angle_alpha   90.00
_cell.angle_beta   90.00
_cell.angle_gamma   90.00
#
_symmetry.space_group_name_H-M   'P 1'
#
loop_
_entity.id
_entity.type
_entity.pdbx_description
1 polymer ?
#
loop_
_entity_poly.entity_id
_entity_poly.type
_entity_poly.pdbx_seq_one_letter_code
_entity_poly.pdbx_strand_id
1 'polypeptide(L)'
;MTKNDPKSKRVECQEKTVTFESIYSPGKISLAKDLLLSDNYITKSEINYSVFMPSILKEFYDIKKADSILKKNIPKEKTVNTDKKVVIDYYILENDKKDKNKKGSKSNFFAGYLVFEFKIDKKIVYKIQTDYMDEDGSDIEERMKCVIKSFLSIKNKKM
;
A
#
# COMPACT_ATOMS: atom_id res chain seq x y z
N MET A 1 13.28 -0.64 22.92
CA MET A 1 12.67 -0.47 21.57
C MET A 1 11.23 -0.02 21.74
N THR A 2 10.92 1.24 21.44
CA THR A 2 9.53 1.70 21.40
C THR A 2 8.84 1.02 20.21
N LYS A 3 7.93 0.09 20.50
CA LYS A 3 6.96 -0.40 19.50
C LYS A 3 6.19 0.83 19.03
N ASN A 4 6.35 1.23 17.77
CA ASN A 4 5.45 2.22 17.18
C ASN A 4 4.04 1.64 17.25
N ASP A 5 3.09 2.39 17.81
CA ASP A 5 1.68 2.00 17.77
C ASP A 5 1.27 1.94 16.29
N PRO A 6 0.86 0.77 15.76
CA PRO A 6 0.45 0.63 14.37
C PRO A 6 -0.78 1.49 14.01
N LYS A 7 -1.47 2.05 15.01
CA LYS A 7 -2.59 3.00 14.84
C LYS A 7 -2.15 4.47 14.79
N SER A 8 -0.89 4.78 15.11
CA SER A 8 -0.38 6.15 15.06
C SER A 8 -0.42 6.67 13.63
N LYS A 9 -1.14 7.78 13.42
CA LYS A 9 -1.23 8.46 12.14
C LYS A 9 -0.03 9.40 12.00
N ARG A 10 0.78 9.17 10.97
CA ARG A 10 2.02 9.90 10.71
C ARG A 10 1.88 10.94 9.60
N VAL A 11 0.93 10.73 8.69
CA VAL A 11 0.56 11.70 7.65
C VAL A 11 -0.95 11.84 7.58
N GLU A 12 -1.43 13.07 7.35
CA GLU A 12 -2.85 13.45 7.35
C GLU A 12 -3.75 12.53 6.50
N CYS A 13 -3.29 12.10 5.33
CA CYS A 13 -4.09 11.23 4.46
C CYS A 13 -4.46 9.87 5.09
N GLN A 14 -3.73 9.43 6.12
CA GLN A 14 -4.03 8.20 6.86
C GLN A 14 -5.26 8.35 7.77
N GLU A 15 -5.74 9.56 8.01
CA GLU A 15 -6.94 9.83 8.80
C GLU A 15 -8.22 9.69 7.98
N LYS A 16 -8.12 9.78 6.65
CA LYS A 16 -9.26 9.70 5.73
C LYS A 16 -9.94 8.32 5.73
N THR A 17 -9.18 7.25 5.98
CA THR A 17 -9.70 5.88 6.11
C THR A 17 -8.95 5.13 7.20
N VAL A 18 -9.46 3.96 7.60
CA VAL A 18 -8.74 3.09 8.52
C VAL A 18 -7.43 2.67 7.84
N THR A 19 -6.33 2.92 8.53
CA THR A 19 -4.98 2.74 8.00
C THR A 19 -4.08 2.28 9.12
N PHE A 20 -3.32 1.23 8.86
CA PHE A 20 -2.34 0.64 9.77
C PHE A 20 -0.99 0.58 9.08
N GLU A 21 0.09 0.87 9.81
CA GLU A 21 1.44 0.76 9.27
C GLU A 21 2.41 0.08 10.24
N SER A 22 3.50 -0.46 9.70
CA SER A 22 4.54 -1.11 10.47
C SER A 22 5.91 -0.98 9.79
N ILE A 23 6.93 -0.62 10.56
CA ILE A 23 8.32 -0.52 10.10
C ILE A 23 9.07 -1.73 10.65
N TYR A 24 9.55 -2.60 9.75
CA TYR A 24 10.19 -3.87 10.10
C TYR A 24 11.71 -3.78 10.06
N SER A 25 12.27 -3.03 9.09
CA SER A 25 13.72 -2.89 8.91
C SER A 25 14.14 -1.42 8.84
N PRO A 26 14.17 -0.68 9.98
CA PRO A 26 14.49 0.75 9.99
C PRO A 26 15.80 1.11 9.27
N GLY A 27 16.85 0.30 9.43
CA GLY A 27 18.15 0.52 8.78
C GLY A 27 18.14 0.40 7.25
N LYS A 28 17.08 -0.19 6.65
CA LYS A 28 16.93 -0.30 5.19
C LYS A 28 16.01 0.75 4.59
N ILE A 29 15.39 1.62 5.40
CA ILE A 29 14.41 2.62 4.93
C ILE A 29 15.04 3.59 3.94
N SER A 30 16.22 4.13 4.24
CA SER A 30 16.89 5.09 3.35
C SER A 30 17.17 4.48 1.97
N LEU A 31 17.79 3.30 1.94
CA LEU A 31 18.07 2.59 0.70
C LEU A 31 16.79 2.29 -0.09
N ALA A 32 15.73 1.81 0.58
CA ALA A 32 14.48 1.48 -0.08
C ALA A 32 13.79 2.72 -0.71
N LYS A 33 13.90 3.90 -0.06
CA LYS A 33 13.42 5.16 -0.64
C LYS A 33 14.27 5.62 -1.82
N ASP A 34 15.60 5.51 -1.70
CA ASP A 34 16.50 5.93 -2.78
C ASP A 34 16.24 5.12 -4.05
N LEU A 35 16.06 3.81 -3.90
CA LEU A 35 15.69 2.90 -4.99
C LEU A 35 14.30 3.21 -5.58
N LEU A 36 13.31 3.55 -4.73
CA LEU A 36 11.98 3.93 -5.20
C LEU A 36 12.03 5.22 -6.03
N LEU A 37 12.69 6.26 -5.50
CA LEU A 37 12.79 7.59 -6.12
C LEU A 37 13.70 7.63 -7.35
N SER A 38 14.47 6.58 -7.60
CA SER A 38 15.31 6.44 -8.79
C SER A 38 14.70 5.57 -9.88
N ASP A 39 13.44 5.13 -9.72
CA ASP A 39 12.79 4.18 -10.63
C ASP A 39 13.44 2.77 -10.61
N ASN A 40 14.21 2.43 -9.56
CA ASN A 40 14.83 1.12 -9.36
C ASN A 40 13.94 0.23 -8.47
N TYR A 41 12.75 -0.09 -8.96
CA TYR A 41 11.81 -0.96 -8.26
C TYR A 41 11.21 -2.05 -9.16
N ILE A 42 10.59 -3.04 -8.53
CA ILE A 42 9.75 -4.05 -9.18
C ILE A 42 8.39 -4.02 -8.50
N THR A 43 7.31 -4.03 -9.28
CA THR A 43 5.95 -4.23 -8.77
C THR A 43 5.57 -5.70 -8.81
N LYS A 44 4.94 -6.18 -7.74
CA LYS A 44 4.21 -7.45 -7.70
C LYS A 44 2.81 -7.12 -7.21
N SER A 45 1.82 -7.42 -8.02
CA SER A 45 0.47 -6.88 -7.85
C SER A 45 -0.59 -7.96 -8.03
N GLU A 46 -1.63 -7.89 -7.20
CA GLU A 46 -2.81 -8.75 -7.28
C GLU A 46 -4.09 -7.92 -7.00
N ILE A 47 -5.21 -8.33 -7.59
CA ILE A 47 -6.54 -7.81 -7.24
C ILE A 47 -7.44 -8.99 -6.89
N ASN A 48 -7.98 -8.96 -5.67
CA ASN A 48 -8.82 -10.02 -5.13
C ASN A 48 -10.26 -9.52 -5.16
N TYR A 49 -10.97 -9.90 -6.22
CA TYR A 49 -12.39 -9.59 -6.41
C TYR A 49 -13.28 -10.41 -5.49
N SER A 50 -14.52 -9.93 -5.28
CA SER A 50 -15.56 -10.68 -4.56
C SER A 50 -15.89 -12.00 -5.24
N VAL A 51 -16.24 -13.01 -4.45
CA VAL A 51 -16.52 -14.39 -4.89
C VAL A 51 -17.98 -14.76 -4.69
N PHE A 52 -18.57 -14.38 -3.56
CA PHE A 52 -19.95 -14.67 -3.14
C PHE A 52 -20.94 -13.57 -3.50
N MET A 53 -20.46 -12.46 -4.07
CA MET A 53 -21.27 -11.40 -4.66
C MET A 53 -20.66 -10.91 -5.98
N PRO A 54 -21.47 -10.30 -6.88
CA PRO A 54 -20.93 -9.64 -8.05
C PRO A 54 -19.84 -8.63 -7.67
N SER A 55 -18.71 -8.69 -8.36
CA SER A 55 -17.61 -7.74 -8.17
C SER A 55 -17.87 -6.49 -8.99
N ILE A 56 -17.96 -5.35 -8.31
CA ILE A 56 -18.08 -4.03 -8.95
C ILE A 56 -16.69 -3.58 -9.38
N LEU A 57 -15.68 -3.81 -8.53
CA LEU A 57 -14.31 -3.38 -8.78
C LEU A 57 -13.75 -3.91 -10.11
N LYS A 58 -14.17 -5.11 -10.54
CA LYS A 58 -13.72 -5.72 -11.80
C LYS A 58 -14.14 -4.96 -13.05
N GLU A 59 -15.19 -4.14 -12.99
CA GLU A 59 -15.62 -3.28 -14.10
C GLU A 59 -14.70 -2.07 -14.28
N PHE A 60 -14.06 -1.63 -13.19
CA PHE A 60 -13.29 -0.39 -13.16
C PHE A 60 -11.78 -0.61 -13.06
N TYR A 61 -11.33 -1.74 -12.50
CA TYR A 61 -9.91 -2.00 -12.23
C TYR A 61 -9.47 -3.37 -12.71
N ASP A 62 -8.36 -3.36 -13.44
CA ASP A 62 -7.49 -4.50 -13.65
C ASP A 62 -6.07 -4.19 -13.12
N ILE A 63 -5.21 -5.21 -13.10
CA ILE A 63 -3.83 -5.07 -12.60
C ILE A 63 -3.05 -4.00 -13.39
N LYS A 64 -3.27 -3.89 -14.71
CA LYS A 64 -2.57 -2.91 -15.55
C LYS A 64 -2.91 -1.48 -15.15
N LYS A 65 -4.20 -1.20 -14.92
CA LYS A 65 -4.67 0.11 -14.45
C LYS A 65 -4.12 0.41 -13.06
N ALA A 66 -4.18 -0.54 -12.14
CA ALA A 66 -3.65 -0.37 -10.79
C ALA A 66 -2.14 -0.06 -10.80
N ASP A 67 -1.35 -0.81 -11.56
CA ASP A 67 0.10 -0.59 -11.69
C ASP A 67 0.42 0.76 -12.36
N SER A 68 -0.35 1.16 -13.37
CA SER A 68 -0.22 2.47 -14.01
C SER A 68 -0.49 3.62 -13.02
N ILE A 69 -1.53 3.48 -12.20
CA ILE A 69 -1.88 4.45 -11.15
C ILE A 69 -0.80 4.50 -10.06
N LEU A 70 -0.24 3.36 -9.67
CA LEU A 70 0.87 3.35 -8.71
C LEU A 70 2.09 4.08 -9.30
N LYS A 71 2.51 3.68 -10.51
CA LYS A 71 3.70 4.23 -11.17
C LYS A 71 3.63 5.73 -11.38
N LYS A 72 2.50 6.26 -11.85
CA LYS A 72 2.34 7.72 -12.07
C LYS A 72 2.44 8.54 -10.77
N ASN A 73 2.24 7.91 -9.61
CA ASN A 73 2.25 8.56 -8.30
C ASN A 73 3.55 8.37 -7.53
N ILE A 74 4.54 7.67 -8.10
CA ILE A 74 5.88 7.57 -7.54
C ILE A 74 6.72 8.73 -8.11
N PRO A 75 7.21 9.66 -7.27
CA PRO A 75 8.06 10.74 -7.75
C PRO A 75 9.44 10.20 -8.17
N LYS A 76 9.99 10.80 -9.22
CA LYS A 76 11.33 10.49 -9.73
C LYS A 76 12.27 11.67 -9.47
N GLU A 77 13.02 11.58 -8.39
CA GLU A 77 13.82 12.69 -7.85
C GLU A 77 15.29 12.32 -7.64
N LYS A 78 15.66 11.05 -7.86
CA LYS A 78 17.00 10.55 -7.59
C LYS A 78 17.57 9.77 -8.76
N THR A 79 18.89 9.65 -8.74
CA THR A 79 19.65 8.73 -9.58
C THR A 79 20.52 7.88 -8.67
N VAL A 80 20.51 6.57 -8.86
CA VAL A 80 21.37 5.63 -8.12
C VAL A 80 22.10 4.73 -9.12
N ASN A 81 23.36 4.42 -8.84
CA ASN A 81 24.15 3.50 -9.65
C ASN A 81 24.24 2.14 -8.95
N THR A 82 23.16 1.35 -9.02
CA THR A 82 23.09 0.00 -8.43
C THR A 82 22.03 -0.85 -9.11
N ASP A 83 22.30 -2.15 -9.23
CA ASP A 83 21.32 -3.14 -9.72
C ASP A 83 20.31 -3.57 -8.64
N LYS A 84 20.49 -3.12 -7.39
CA LYS A 84 19.53 -3.39 -6.32
C LYS A 84 18.18 -2.77 -6.66
N LYS A 85 17.11 -3.44 -6.24
CA LYS A 85 15.74 -2.96 -6.42
C LYS A 85 14.94 -3.10 -5.14
N VAL A 86 14.06 -2.12 -4.90
CA VAL A 86 12.98 -2.28 -3.92
C VAL A 86 11.82 -3.01 -4.59
N VAL A 87 11.28 -4.04 -3.93
CA VAL A 87 10.05 -4.68 -4.42
C VAL A 87 8.87 -4.01 -3.73
N ILE A 88 7.91 -3.54 -4.53
CA ILE A 88 6.61 -3.08 -4.08
C ILE A 88 5.64 -4.23 -4.31
N ASP A 89 5.38 -4.99 -3.25
CA ASP A 89 4.48 -6.14 -3.26
C ASP A 89 3.15 -5.67 -2.68
N TYR A 90 2.10 -5.63 -3.50
CA TYR A 90 0.82 -5.07 -3.08
C TYR A 90 -0.38 -5.85 -3.63
N TYR A 91 -1.49 -5.76 -2.93
CA TYR A 91 -2.77 -6.23 -3.45
C TYR A 91 -3.90 -5.27 -3.08
N ILE A 92 -4.95 -5.31 -3.91
CA ILE A 92 -6.23 -4.63 -3.66
C ILE A 92 -7.26 -5.73 -3.40
N LEU A 93 -7.92 -5.68 -2.25
CA LEU A 93 -8.99 -6.62 -1.91
C LEU A 93 -10.34 -5.90 -1.94
N GLU A 94 -11.26 -6.40 -2.75
CA GLU A 94 -12.67 -6.03 -2.69
C GLU A 94 -13.35 -6.74 -1.51
N ASN A 95 -14.15 -5.98 -0.78
CA ASN A 95 -14.88 -6.49 0.37
C ASN A 95 -16.12 -7.29 -0.07
N ASP A 96 -15.97 -8.60 -0.16
CA ASP A 96 -17.12 -9.52 -0.30
C ASP A 96 -18.07 -9.50 0.92
N LYS A 97 -19.13 -8.71 0.88
CA LYS A 97 -20.07 -8.53 2.00
C LYS A 97 -20.95 -9.78 2.25
N LYS A 98 -20.96 -10.75 1.33
CA LYS A 98 -21.75 -11.99 1.44
C LYS A 98 -20.94 -13.18 1.97
N ASP A 99 -19.64 -13.02 2.18
CA ASP A 99 -18.80 -14.03 2.80
C ASP A 99 -19.18 -14.24 4.29
N LYS A 100 -19.74 -15.40 4.58
CA LYS A 100 -20.21 -15.80 5.93
C LYS A 100 -19.06 -16.00 6.93
N ASN A 101 -17.81 -16.08 6.48
CA ASN A 101 -16.65 -16.22 7.35
C ASN A 101 -16.15 -14.87 7.89
N LYS A 102 -16.70 -13.73 7.44
CA LYS A 102 -16.27 -12.41 7.89
C LYS A 102 -16.72 -12.10 9.32
N LYS A 103 -15.74 -11.74 10.15
CA LYS A 103 -15.93 -11.44 11.58
C LYS A 103 -16.35 -9.97 11.76
N GLY A 104 -17.67 -9.73 11.90
CA GLY A 104 -18.24 -8.54 12.53
C GLY A 104 -18.85 -7.50 11.58
N SER A 105 -19.92 -6.84 12.02
CA SER A 105 -20.70 -5.86 11.22
C SER A 105 -19.91 -4.63 10.76
N LYS A 106 -18.80 -4.29 11.42
CA LYS A 106 -17.97 -3.13 11.07
C LYS A 106 -17.16 -3.32 9.78
N SER A 107 -16.85 -4.56 9.38
CA SER A 107 -16.12 -4.81 8.14
C SER A 107 -16.95 -4.52 6.88
N ASN A 108 -18.27 -4.32 6.99
CA ASN A 108 -19.14 -4.09 5.85
C ASN A 108 -19.20 -2.63 5.37
N PHE A 109 -18.57 -1.70 6.11
CA PHE A 109 -18.63 -0.27 5.80
C PHE A 109 -17.69 0.15 4.65
N PHE A 110 -16.57 -0.56 4.49
CA PHE A 110 -15.57 -0.26 3.46
C PHE A 110 -15.85 -1.08 2.18
N ALA A 111 -15.55 -0.51 1.02
CA ALA A 111 -15.60 -1.22 -0.25
C ALA A 111 -14.45 -2.23 -0.38
N GLY A 112 -13.36 -2.01 0.34
CA GLY A 112 -12.22 -2.92 0.39
C GLY A 112 -11.01 -2.29 1.03
N TYR A 113 -9.83 -2.86 0.78
CA TYR A 113 -8.58 -2.32 1.29
C TYR A 113 -7.39 -2.65 0.38
N LEU A 114 -6.33 -1.86 0.53
CA LEU A 114 -5.04 -2.06 -0.12
C LEU A 114 -4.03 -2.48 0.93
N VAL A 115 -3.14 -3.42 0.58
CA VAL A 115 -1.97 -3.76 1.39
C VAL A 115 -0.72 -3.61 0.55
N PHE A 116 0.27 -2.91 1.08
CA PHE A 116 1.57 -2.71 0.46
C PHE A 116 2.68 -3.18 1.39
N GLU A 117 3.63 -3.91 0.84
CA GLU A 117 4.88 -4.30 1.45
C GLU A 117 6.05 -3.85 0.58
N PHE A 118 6.91 -3.01 1.16
CA PHE A 118 8.18 -2.60 0.53
C PHE A 118 9.27 -3.55 1.01
N LYS A 119 9.93 -4.26 0.10
CA LYS A 119 10.89 -5.32 0.42
C LYS A 119 12.26 -5.07 -0.18
N ILE A 120 13.30 -5.42 0.58
CA ILE A 120 14.70 -5.45 0.15
C ILE A 120 15.28 -6.81 0.56
N ASP A 121 15.88 -7.53 -0.38
CA ASP A 121 16.41 -8.89 -0.17
C ASP A 121 15.36 -9.86 0.42
N LYS A 122 14.12 -9.79 -0.11
CA LYS A 122 12.94 -10.56 0.35
C LYS A 122 12.49 -10.26 1.80
N LYS A 123 13.11 -9.31 2.49
CA LYS A 123 12.71 -8.88 3.85
C LYS A 123 11.82 -7.64 3.77
N ILE A 124 10.74 -7.63 4.54
CA ILE A 124 9.86 -6.47 4.66
C ILE A 124 10.64 -5.34 5.34
N VAL A 125 10.60 -4.16 4.71
CA VAL A 125 11.14 -2.92 5.23
C VAL A 125 10.02 -2.12 5.88
N TYR A 126 8.90 -1.98 5.16
CA TYR A 126 7.72 -1.25 5.57
C TYR A 126 6.46 -1.94 5.04
N LYS A 127 5.41 -1.96 5.86
CA LYS A 127 4.09 -2.45 5.49
C LYS A 127 3.04 -1.39 5.83
N ILE A 128 2.07 -1.22 4.95
CA ILE A 128 0.90 -0.38 5.19
C ILE A 128 -0.34 -1.05 4.62
N GLN A 129 -1.43 -1.00 5.39
CA GLN A 129 -2.77 -1.32 4.93
C GLN A 129 -3.62 -0.07 5.04
N THR A 130 -4.43 0.23 4.02
CA THR A 130 -5.38 1.35 4.04
C THR A 130 -6.67 0.93 3.36
N ASP A 131 -7.80 1.21 3.99
CA ASP A 131 -9.12 0.91 3.45
C ASP A 131 -9.51 1.93 2.37
N TYR A 132 -10.38 1.52 1.43
CA TYR A 132 -11.01 2.38 0.44
C TYR A 132 -12.54 2.28 0.55
N MET A 133 -13.22 3.37 0.23
CA MET A 133 -14.65 3.57 0.55
C MET A 133 -15.56 3.29 -0.64
N ASP A 134 -15.15 3.66 -1.84
CA ASP A 134 -16.03 3.69 -3.00
C ASP A 134 -16.05 2.33 -3.71
N GLU A 135 -17.24 1.79 -4.00
CA GLU A 135 -17.39 0.45 -4.57
C GLU A 135 -16.79 0.33 -5.98
N ASP A 136 -16.76 1.44 -6.73
CA ASP A 136 -16.08 1.55 -8.02
C ASP A 136 -14.55 1.73 -7.89
N GLY A 137 -14.05 1.89 -6.67
CA GLY A 137 -12.64 2.14 -6.37
C GLY A 137 -12.15 3.52 -6.79
N SER A 138 -13.02 4.51 -6.97
CA SER A 138 -12.63 5.86 -7.39
C SER A 138 -11.63 6.54 -6.43
N ASP A 139 -11.63 6.19 -5.14
CA ASP A 139 -10.68 6.68 -4.14
C ASP A 139 -9.36 5.89 -4.03
N ILE A 140 -9.20 4.76 -4.75
CA ILE A 140 -7.99 3.91 -4.74
C ILE A 140 -6.72 4.68 -5.11
N GLU A 141 -6.79 5.57 -6.10
CA GLU A 141 -5.62 6.39 -6.48
C GLU A 141 -5.16 7.27 -5.32
N GLU A 142 -6.11 7.86 -4.59
CA GLU A 142 -5.78 8.68 -3.42
C GLU A 142 -5.16 7.84 -2.31
N ARG A 143 -5.64 6.60 -2.13
CA ARG A 143 -5.07 5.65 -1.18
C ARG A 143 -3.63 5.28 -1.55
N MET A 144 -3.34 5.02 -2.83
CA MET A 144 -1.98 4.77 -3.31
C MET A 144 -1.05 5.98 -3.12
N LYS A 145 -1.53 7.20 -3.40
CA LYS A 145 -0.79 8.44 -3.09
C LYS A 145 -0.45 8.51 -1.61
N CYS A 146 -1.40 8.14 -0.73
CA CYS A 146 -1.17 8.13 0.70
C CYS A 146 -0.13 7.10 1.12
N VAL A 147 -0.13 5.90 0.53
CA VAL A 147 0.89 4.87 0.76
C VAL A 147 2.29 5.38 0.43
N ILE A 148 2.46 5.99 -0.75
CA ILE A 148 3.75 6.54 -1.18
C ILE A 148 4.19 7.70 -0.25
N LYS A 149 3.30 8.66 0.02
CA LYS A 149 3.56 9.78 0.95
C LYS A 149 3.93 9.27 2.35
N SER A 150 3.23 8.25 2.82
CA SER A 150 3.51 7.65 4.12
C SER A 150 4.89 7.00 4.13
N PHE A 151 5.22 6.16 3.14
CA PHE A 151 6.54 5.53 3.06
C PHE A 151 7.67 6.59 3.00
N LEU A 152 7.55 7.58 2.12
CA LEU A 152 8.56 8.63 1.92
C LEU A 152 8.75 9.55 3.13
N SER A 153 7.75 9.71 3.99
CA SER A 153 7.84 10.54 5.19
C SER A 153 8.46 9.85 6.41
N ILE A 154 8.83 8.54 6.32
CA ILE A 154 9.44 7.83 7.46
C ILE A 154 10.79 8.46 7.80
N LYS A 155 10.97 9.03 8.99
CA LYS A 155 12.29 9.57 9.37
C LYS A 155 13.29 8.43 9.54
N ASN A 156 14.48 8.56 8.95
CA ASN A 156 15.58 7.64 9.22
C ASN A 156 15.93 7.76 10.71
N LYS A 157 15.81 6.68 11.49
CA LYS A 157 16.46 6.64 12.79
C LYS A 157 17.95 6.52 12.52
N LYS A 158 18.74 7.52 12.93
CA LYS A 158 20.18 7.34 13.11
C LYS A 158 20.33 6.14 14.05
N MET A 159 20.97 5.08 13.56
CA MET A 159 21.45 3.99 14.42
C MET A 159 22.61 4.52 15.25
#